data_AF-A0A2A2W804-F1
#
_entry.id   AF-A0A2A2W804-F1
#
_cell.length_a   1.000
_cell.length_b   1.000
_cell.length_c   1.000
_cell.angle_alpha   90.00
_cell.angle_beta   90.00
_cell.angle_gamma   90.00
#
_symmetry.space_group_name_H-M   'P 1'
#
loop_
_entity.id
_entity.type
_entity.pdbx_description
1 polymer ?
#
loop_
_entity_poly.entity_id
_entity_poly.type
_entity_poly.pdbx_seq_one_letter_code
_entity_poly.pdbx_strand_id
1 'polypeptide(L)'
;MLATAALLLVASRRAGAQAPLPDNEPNGLGSMMTSDQARATVQSLVDLAIRKTPHQYNGKKNWEKTKKIWAGVRFRRDGLKLSTHRRWREVRHGLQTRYQVQFPGDASAPRPAIGEVRQVRHCNGDASERSGWTIECELATPLDFSARIERWNLGVQWYSVEVSGHMEIRLTVHGRLSSYPDYSVLPPAIVIDPTVTSASLHLDALHVDRISKVGGEVAETWGEIVEKIVNEILIDDINEKLHAKLNKAIDKKRDDLRFSAVDWMSGLTATGDPAAP
;
A
#
# COMPACT_ATOMS: atom_id res chain seq x y z
N MET A 1 -0.46 -2.79 -0.16
CA MET A 1 0.87 -2.48 0.38
C MET A 1 1.76 -1.82 -0.68
N LEU A 2 1.15 -1.00 -1.56
CA LEU A 2 1.83 -0.16 -2.57
C LEU A 2 2.24 1.21 -1.99
N ALA A 3 1.75 1.56 -0.79
CA ALA A 3 2.08 2.79 -0.09
C ALA A 3 3.00 2.57 1.13
N THR A 4 3.61 1.38 1.24
CA THR A 4 4.50 1.02 2.36
C THR A 4 5.96 1.38 2.09
N ALA A 5 6.30 1.74 0.85
CA ALA A 5 7.66 1.55 0.41
C ALA A 5 8.59 2.72 0.70
N ALA A 6 8.11 3.95 0.95
CA ALA A 6 9.07 4.91 1.47
C ALA A 6 8.68 6.11 2.31
N LEU A 7 9.07 5.91 3.55
CA LEU A 7 9.79 6.92 4.29
C LEU A 7 11.27 6.53 4.55
N LEU A 8 11.89 5.67 3.74
CA LEU A 8 13.14 4.99 4.11
C LEU A 8 14.39 5.42 3.32
N LEU A 9 15.28 6.09 4.05
CA LEU A 9 16.75 6.12 3.92
C LEU A 9 17.38 7.11 2.93
N VAL A 10 17.68 8.31 3.45
CA VAL A 10 18.90 9.05 3.10
C VAL A 10 20.01 8.55 4.02
N ALA A 11 20.92 7.74 3.48
CA ALA A 11 22.15 7.34 4.15
C ALA A 11 23.28 7.25 3.13
N SER A 12 24.23 8.18 3.20
CA SER A 12 25.68 7.93 3.22
C SER A 12 26.46 9.14 2.73
N ARG A 13 27.22 9.77 3.63
CA ARG A 13 28.69 9.83 3.53
C ARG A 13 29.30 10.36 4.82
N ARG A 14 30.31 9.62 5.30
CA ARG A 14 31.20 9.94 6.42
C ARG A 14 32.05 11.18 6.11
N ALA A 15 32.32 12.01 7.12
CA ALA A 15 33.68 12.35 7.54
C ALA A 15 33.67 13.30 8.76
N GLY A 16 34.35 12.87 9.83
CA GLY A 16 35.36 13.68 10.52
C GLY A 16 34.96 14.86 11.41
N ALA A 17 35.23 14.65 12.70
CA ALA A 17 35.73 15.63 13.69
C ALA A 17 34.72 16.52 14.45
N GLN A 18 35.12 16.80 15.68
CA GLN A 18 34.33 17.05 16.87
C GLN A 18 34.76 18.37 17.51
N ALA A 19 33.82 19.20 17.97
CA ALA A 19 34.01 20.26 18.99
C ALA A 19 32.64 20.79 19.48
N PRO A 20 32.53 21.35 20.71
CA PRO A 20 31.31 21.32 21.53
C PRO A 20 30.42 22.56 21.41
N LEU A 21 29.12 22.38 21.73
CA LEU A 21 28.10 23.43 21.85
C LEU A 21 27.92 23.87 23.32
N PRO A 22 27.58 25.15 23.60
CA PRO A 22 27.05 25.57 24.89
C PRO A 22 25.52 25.45 24.96
N ASP A 23 25.04 25.33 26.19
CA ASP A 23 23.69 25.03 26.64
C ASP A 23 22.61 26.03 26.21
N ASN A 24 21.49 25.52 25.68
CA ASN A 24 20.17 26.16 25.83
C ASN A 24 19.04 25.14 25.63
N GLU A 25 18.05 25.16 26.52
CA GLU A 25 16.93 24.20 26.61
C GLU A 25 15.95 24.26 25.40
N PRO A 26 15.26 23.14 25.06
CA PRO A 26 14.60 22.98 23.76
C PRO A 26 13.13 23.44 23.77
N ASN A 27 12.85 24.59 23.18
CA ASN A 27 11.54 24.83 22.56
C ASN A 27 11.38 23.85 21.40
N GLY A 28 10.29 23.08 21.40
CA GLY A 28 10.05 21.98 20.47
C GLY A 28 10.26 22.35 18.99
N LEU A 29 11.04 21.53 18.29
CA LEU A 29 11.37 21.60 16.86
C LEU A 29 10.15 21.69 15.90
N GLY A 30 8.92 21.48 16.39
CA GLY A 30 7.70 21.62 15.60
C GLY A 30 7.41 23.03 15.10
N SER A 31 7.99 24.07 15.70
CA SER A 31 7.67 25.48 15.38
C SER A 31 8.61 26.15 14.35
N MET A 32 9.63 25.46 13.82
CA MET A 32 10.65 26.09 12.95
C MET A 32 10.48 25.83 11.45
N MET A 33 9.54 24.98 11.03
CA MET A 33 9.40 24.59 9.62
C MET A 33 8.25 25.36 8.96
N THR A 34 8.51 26.05 7.85
CA THR A 34 7.43 26.72 7.10
C THR A 34 6.56 25.68 6.39
N SER A 35 5.33 26.05 6.02
CA SER A 35 4.44 25.17 5.24
C SER A 35 5.07 24.69 3.94
N ASP A 36 5.89 25.53 3.31
CA ASP A 36 6.55 25.22 2.04
C ASP A 36 7.69 24.21 2.23
N GLN A 37 8.48 24.37 3.30
CA GLN A 37 9.51 23.40 3.69
C GLN A 37 8.88 22.05 4.07
N ALA A 38 7.76 22.06 4.81
CA ALA A 38 7.01 20.87 5.16
C ALA A 38 6.48 20.16 3.90
N ARG A 39 5.89 20.91 2.96
CA ARG A 39 5.43 20.39 1.66
C ARG A 39 6.56 19.75 0.86
N ALA A 40 7.71 20.42 0.73
CA ALA A 40 8.87 19.88 0.02
C ALA A 40 9.40 18.59 0.66
N THR A 41 9.43 18.54 1.99
CA THR A 41 9.87 17.35 2.72
C THR A 41 8.92 16.18 2.51
N VAL A 42 7.61 16.41 2.64
CA VAL A 42 6.59 15.39 2.37
C VAL A 42 6.66 14.92 0.92
N GLN A 43 6.87 15.83 -0.04
CA GLN A 43 7.03 15.47 -1.45
C GLN A 43 8.24 14.55 -1.66
N SER A 44 9.38 14.85 -1.03
CA SER A 44 10.55 13.97 -1.07
C SER A 44 10.26 12.58 -0.49
N LEU A 45 9.42 12.47 0.54
CA LEU A 45 8.99 11.18 1.08
C LEU A 45 8.09 10.43 0.08
N VAL A 46 7.16 11.13 -0.57
CA VAL A 46 6.32 10.54 -1.63
C VAL A 46 7.15 10.01 -2.80
N ASP A 47 8.13 10.78 -3.29
CA ASP A 47 8.99 10.39 -4.41
C ASP A 47 9.87 9.17 -4.06
N LEU A 48 10.33 9.13 -2.81
CA LEU A 48 11.03 7.98 -2.28
C LEU A 48 10.07 6.77 -2.24
N ALA A 49 8.81 6.98 -1.84
CA ALA A 49 7.81 5.92 -1.70
C ALA A 49 7.55 5.23 -3.01
N ILE A 50 7.37 6.02 -4.05
CA ILE A 50 7.27 5.55 -5.43
C ILE A 50 8.50 4.71 -5.79
N ARG A 51 9.72 5.19 -5.53
CA ARG A 51 10.97 4.49 -5.90
C ARG A 51 11.17 3.13 -5.23
N LYS A 52 10.61 2.91 -4.05
CA LYS A 52 10.76 1.65 -3.31
C LYS A 52 9.63 0.67 -3.59
N THR A 53 8.54 1.11 -4.22
CA THR A 53 7.40 0.26 -4.53
C THR A 53 7.81 -0.89 -5.46
N PRO A 54 7.38 -2.13 -5.18
CA PRO A 54 7.69 -3.26 -6.06
C PRO A 54 7.07 -3.05 -7.43
N HIS A 55 7.80 -3.42 -8.48
CA HIS A 55 7.35 -3.19 -9.86
C HIS A 55 6.12 -4.03 -10.23
N GLN A 56 5.98 -5.19 -9.58
CA GLN A 56 4.90 -6.14 -9.79
C GLN A 56 4.30 -6.54 -8.43
N TYR A 57 2.99 -6.70 -8.41
CA TYR A 57 2.24 -7.23 -7.28
C TYR A 57 1.30 -8.34 -7.74
N ASN A 58 1.26 -9.42 -6.95
CA ASN A 58 0.39 -10.56 -7.19
C ASN A 58 -0.59 -10.71 -6.03
N GLY A 59 -1.87 -10.82 -6.37
CA GLY A 59 -2.95 -10.98 -5.42
C GLY A 59 -3.85 -12.18 -5.72
N LYS A 60 -4.46 -12.70 -4.67
CA LYS A 60 -5.39 -13.83 -4.71
C LYS A 60 -6.60 -13.51 -3.82
N LYS A 61 -7.81 -13.55 -4.37
CA LYS A 61 -9.08 -13.39 -3.64
C LYS A 61 -9.87 -14.70 -3.72
N ASN A 62 -10.12 -15.31 -2.56
CA ASN A 62 -10.79 -16.62 -2.44
C ASN A 62 -10.17 -17.73 -3.31
N TRP A 63 -8.94 -17.55 -3.79
CA TRP A 63 -8.24 -18.53 -4.59
C TRP A 63 -8.03 -19.81 -3.77
N GLU A 64 -8.25 -20.97 -4.37
CA GLU A 64 -8.18 -22.28 -3.70
C GLU A 64 -9.18 -22.47 -2.54
N LYS A 65 -10.14 -21.55 -2.35
CA LYS A 65 -11.17 -21.72 -1.33
C LYS A 65 -12.01 -22.96 -1.61
N THR A 66 -12.12 -23.83 -0.62
CA THR A 66 -12.92 -25.04 -0.67
C THR A 66 -14.12 -24.95 0.27
N LYS A 67 -15.16 -25.73 -0.04
CA LYS A 67 -16.33 -25.95 0.82
C LYS A 67 -16.45 -27.44 1.10
N LYS A 68 -16.73 -27.77 2.35
CA LYS A 68 -16.95 -29.14 2.80
C LYS A 68 -18.36 -29.59 2.40
N ILE A 69 -18.45 -30.61 1.57
CA ILE A 69 -19.71 -31.22 1.15
C ILE A 69 -19.80 -32.65 1.70
N TRP A 70 -21.02 -33.07 1.99
CA TRP A 70 -21.27 -34.42 2.44
C TRP A 70 -21.07 -35.39 1.26
N ALA A 71 -20.17 -36.35 1.43
CA ALA A 71 -19.76 -37.29 0.40
C ALA A 71 -20.22 -38.73 0.73
N GLY A 72 -21.36 -38.83 1.42
CA GLY A 72 -21.97 -40.09 1.81
C GLY A 72 -21.48 -40.62 3.15
N VAL A 73 -21.61 -41.93 3.33
CA VAL A 73 -21.38 -42.62 4.59
C VAL A 73 -20.39 -43.74 4.36
N ARG A 74 -19.38 -43.84 5.22
CA ARG A 74 -18.42 -44.95 5.23
C ARG A 74 -18.91 -45.99 6.21
N PHE A 75 -19.27 -47.15 5.69
CA PHE A 75 -19.59 -48.31 6.49
C PHE A 75 -18.29 -49.08 6.80
N ARG A 76 -18.07 -49.38 8.08
CA ARG A 76 -17.06 -50.34 8.53
C ARG A 76 -17.74 -51.40 9.37
N ARG A 77 -17.46 -52.66 9.08
CA ARG A 77 -17.97 -53.80 9.83
C ARG A 77 -16.79 -54.48 10.52
N ASP A 78 -16.79 -54.46 11.84
CA ASP A 78 -15.86 -55.22 12.68
C ASP A 78 -16.66 -56.26 13.47
N GLY A 79 -16.59 -57.53 13.04
CA GLY A 79 -17.38 -58.61 13.60
C GLY A 79 -18.90 -58.38 13.46
N LEU A 80 -19.62 -58.35 14.58
CA LEU A 80 -21.06 -58.05 14.69
C LEU A 80 -21.38 -56.54 14.79
N LYS A 81 -20.37 -55.66 14.91
CA LYS A 81 -20.57 -54.22 15.10
C LYS A 81 -20.49 -53.50 13.76
N LEU A 82 -21.60 -52.88 13.35
CA LEU A 82 -21.66 -51.97 12.20
C LEU A 82 -21.37 -50.54 12.69
N SER A 83 -20.32 -49.94 12.15
CA SER A 83 -20.00 -48.53 12.40
C SER A 83 -20.22 -47.70 11.15
N THR A 84 -20.91 -46.58 11.33
CA THR A 84 -21.41 -45.71 10.26
C THR A 84 -20.82 -44.34 10.46
N HIS A 85 -19.82 -43.96 9.65
CA HIS A 85 -19.15 -42.67 9.78
C HIS A 85 -19.49 -41.76 8.61
N ARG A 86 -19.87 -40.51 8.92
CA ARG A 86 -20.15 -39.49 7.91
C ARG A 86 -18.86 -39.16 7.14
N ARG A 87 -18.86 -39.33 5.82
CA ARG A 87 -17.76 -38.93 4.94
C ARG A 87 -18.01 -37.53 4.41
N TRP A 88 -16.97 -36.70 4.47
CA TRP A 88 -16.99 -35.36 3.89
C TRP A 88 -15.92 -35.28 2.81
N ARG A 89 -16.15 -34.43 1.81
CA ARG A 89 -15.20 -34.09 0.76
C ARG A 89 -15.10 -32.58 0.67
N GLU A 90 -13.89 -32.07 0.49
CA GLU A 90 -13.68 -30.66 0.18
C GLU A 90 -13.70 -30.46 -1.32
N VAL A 91 -14.45 -29.46 -1.78
CA VAL A 91 -14.59 -29.13 -3.19
C VAL A 91 -14.42 -27.63 -3.40
N ARG A 92 -13.81 -27.24 -4.52
CA ARG A 92 -13.67 -25.81 -4.87
C ARG A 92 -15.04 -25.17 -5.02
N HIS A 93 -15.18 -23.95 -4.52
CA HIS A 93 -16.46 -23.24 -4.55
C HIS A 93 -16.27 -21.72 -4.58
N GLY A 94 -17.28 -21.03 -5.09
CA GLY A 94 -17.39 -19.58 -5.11
C GLY A 94 -16.71 -18.92 -6.32
N LEU A 95 -16.71 -17.59 -6.31
CA LEU A 95 -15.91 -16.77 -7.20
C LEU A 95 -14.47 -16.72 -6.68
N GLN A 96 -13.52 -17.11 -7.52
CA GLN A 96 -12.10 -17.13 -7.21
C GLN A 96 -11.38 -16.26 -8.21
N THR A 97 -10.59 -15.30 -7.70
CA THR A 97 -9.89 -14.33 -8.54
C THR A 97 -8.41 -14.37 -8.20
N ARG A 98 -7.56 -14.50 -9.21
CA ARG A 98 -6.13 -14.27 -9.11
C ARG A 98 -5.80 -13.11 -10.01
N TYR A 99 -5.04 -12.15 -9.52
CA TYR A 99 -4.68 -10.98 -10.30
C TYR A 99 -3.20 -10.64 -10.12
N GLN A 100 -2.66 -10.00 -11.13
CA GLN A 100 -1.34 -9.43 -11.19
C GLN A 100 -1.49 -8.00 -11.67
N VAL A 101 -0.79 -7.09 -11.01
CA VAL A 101 -0.72 -5.69 -11.39
C VAL A 101 0.74 -5.30 -11.43
N GLN A 102 1.14 -4.55 -12.45
CA GLN A 102 2.52 -4.11 -12.62
C GLN A 102 2.56 -2.72 -13.25
N PHE A 103 3.67 -2.00 -13.07
CA PHE A 103 3.88 -0.79 -13.86
C PHE A 103 4.14 -1.17 -15.33
N PRO A 104 3.76 -0.30 -16.28
CA PRO A 104 4.07 -0.53 -17.67
C PRO A 104 5.57 -0.39 -17.94
N GLY A 105 6.06 -1.18 -18.89
CA GLY A 105 7.47 -1.22 -19.28
C GLY A 105 8.29 -2.30 -18.58
N ASP A 106 9.61 -2.20 -18.69
CA ASP A 106 10.53 -3.18 -18.12
C ASP A 106 10.68 -3.01 -16.60
N ALA A 107 11.04 -4.09 -15.91
CA ALA A 107 11.23 -4.09 -14.46
C ALA A 107 12.31 -3.09 -13.96
N SER A 108 13.24 -2.68 -14.84
CA SER A 108 14.26 -1.67 -14.57
C SER A 108 13.85 -0.24 -14.94
N ALA A 109 12.72 -0.06 -15.64
CA ALA A 109 12.24 1.25 -16.05
C ALA A 109 11.80 2.08 -14.83
N PRO A 110 11.89 3.42 -14.92
CA PRO A 110 11.32 4.30 -13.91
C PRO A 110 9.82 4.06 -13.80
N ARG A 111 9.30 4.13 -12.58
CA ARG A 111 7.86 3.94 -12.33
C ARG A 111 7.14 5.20 -12.79
N PRO A 112 6.15 5.10 -13.69
CA PRO A 112 5.40 6.25 -14.19
C PRO A 112 4.34 6.68 -13.18
N ALA A 113 4.73 6.94 -11.94
CA ALA A 113 3.82 7.39 -10.89
C ALA A 113 4.10 8.86 -10.58
N ILE A 114 3.04 9.66 -10.57
CA ILE A 114 3.09 11.08 -10.25
C ILE A 114 2.44 11.24 -8.89
N GLY A 115 3.24 11.57 -7.88
CA GLY A 115 2.77 11.90 -6.55
C GLY A 115 2.81 13.41 -6.34
N GLU A 116 1.72 14.01 -5.88
CA GLU A 116 1.66 15.42 -5.55
C GLU A 116 1.12 15.61 -4.12
N VAL A 117 1.84 16.38 -3.32
CA VAL A 117 1.32 16.86 -2.04
C VAL A 117 0.37 18.01 -2.33
N ARG A 118 -0.94 17.82 -2.16
CA ARG A 118 -1.96 18.86 -2.42
C ARG A 118 -1.93 19.93 -1.35
N GLN A 119 -1.88 19.52 -0.09
CA GLN A 119 -2.04 20.43 1.04
C GLN A 119 -1.22 19.97 2.24
N VAL A 120 -0.62 20.93 2.93
CA VAL A 120 0.04 20.74 4.22
C VAL A 120 -0.42 21.84 5.15
N ARG A 121 -0.99 21.47 6.31
CA ARG A 121 -1.44 22.42 7.33
C ARG A 121 -0.86 22.04 8.68
N HIS A 122 -0.33 23.02 9.39
CA HIS A 122 0.09 22.80 10.78
C HIS A 122 -1.14 22.52 11.63
N CYS A 123 -1.06 21.50 12.47
CA CYS A 123 -2.06 21.20 13.48
C CYS A 123 -1.40 21.26 14.86
N ASN A 124 -1.87 22.21 15.68
CA ASN A 124 -1.60 22.18 17.11
C ASN A 124 -2.42 21.03 17.67
N GLY A 125 -1.77 20.04 18.27
CA GLY A 125 -2.50 18.99 18.95
C GLY A 125 -3.07 19.49 20.27
N ASP A 126 -4.23 18.95 20.67
CA ASP A 126 -4.81 19.17 21.99
C ASP A 126 -3.99 18.47 23.08
N ALA A 127 -4.39 18.59 24.36
CA ALA A 127 -3.66 18.00 25.49
C ALA A 127 -3.36 16.48 25.39
N SER A 128 -4.06 15.73 24.52
CA SER A 128 -3.82 14.31 24.23
C SER A 128 -3.11 14.04 22.88
N GLU A 129 -2.98 15.03 22.01
CA GLU A 129 -2.42 14.87 20.67
C GLU A 129 -1.17 15.73 20.48
N ARG A 130 -0.15 15.20 19.80
CA ARG A 130 1.10 15.94 19.57
C ARG A 130 0.94 16.94 18.43
N SER A 131 1.60 18.09 18.51
CA SER A 131 1.69 19.00 17.35
C SER A 131 2.26 18.26 16.14
N GLY A 132 1.81 18.65 14.96
CA GLY A 132 2.19 17.98 13.72
C GLY A 132 1.62 18.66 12.49
N TRP A 133 1.58 17.91 11.40
CA TRP A 133 1.13 18.40 10.11
C TRP A 133 0.03 17.50 9.57
N THR A 134 -1.09 18.08 9.17
CA THR A 134 -2.08 17.39 8.35
C THR A 134 -1.65 17.49 6.90
N ILE A 135 -1.60 16.33 6.22
CA ILE A 135 -1.09 16.17 4.87
C ILE A 135 -2.18 15.55 4.01
N GLU A 136 -2.32 16.09 2.81
CA GLU A 136 -3.10 15.50 1.73
C GLU A 136 -2.19 15.26 0.53
N CYS A 137 -2.11 13.99 0.11
CA CYS A 137 -1.32 13.56 -1.03
C CYS A 137 -2.23 12.86 -2.05
N GLU A 138 -1.94 13.09 -3.32
CA GLU A 138 -2.56 12.40 -4.45
C GLU A 138 -1.46 11.69 -5.24
N LEU A 139 -1.72 10.44 -5.63
CA LEU A 139 -0.80 9.63 -6.42
C LEU A 139 -1.57 9.06 -7.61
N ALA A 140 -1.19 9.43 -8.82
CA ALA A 140 -1.73 8.89 -10.06
C ALA A 140 -0.70 8.00 -10.75
N THR A 141 -1.12 6.83 -11.23
CA THR A 141 -0.20 5.94 -11.97
C THR A 141 -0.94 5.02 -12.95
N PRO A 142 -0.43 4.85 -14.18
CA PRO A 142 -0.88 3.81 -15.09
C PRO A 142 -0.27 2.46 -14.69
N LEU A 143 -1.06 1.40 -14.83
CA LEU A 143 -0.70 0.03 -14.48
C LEU A 143 -1.22 -0.94 -15.53
N ASP A 144 -0.44 -1.98 -15.80
CA ASP A 144 -0.89 -3.14 -16.55
C ASP A 144 -1.47 -4.16 -15.59
N PHE A 145 -2.53 -4.84 -16.01
CA PHE A 145 -3.15 -5.87 -15.20
C PHE A 145 -3.43 -7.15 -15.99
N SER A 146 -3.36 -8.25 -15.27
CA SER A 146 -3.83 -9.56 -15.71
C SER A 146 -4.61 -10.19 -14.57
N ALA A 147 -5.83 -10.62 -14.86
CA ALA A 147 -6.72 -11.23 -13.89
C ALA A 147 -7.32 -12.51 -14.46
N ARG A 148 -7.25 -13.58 -13.67
CA ARG A 148 -7.95 -14.84 -13.91
C ARG A 148 -9.10 -14.97 -12.92
N ILE A 149 -10.30 -15.07 -13.47
CA ILE A 149 -11.56 -15.15 -12.74
C ILE A 149 -12.18 -16.51 -13.02
N GLU A 150 -12.44 -17.26 -11.95
CA GLU A 150 -13.07 -18.58 -12.02
C GLU A 150 -14.32 -18.63 -11.16
N ARG A 151 -15.39 -19.22 -11.70
CA ARG A 151 -16.61 -19.51 -10.94
C ARG A 151 -16.75 -21.00 -10.72
N TRP A 152 -16.75 -21.40 -9.45
CA TRP A 152 -16.90 -22.79 -9.03
C TRP A 152 -18.21 -22.99 -8.26
N ASN A 153 -18.95 -24.05 -8.58
CA ASN A 153 -20.10 -24.49 -7.79
C ASN A 153 -19.91 -25.94 -7.37
N LEU A 154 -19.72 -26.17 -6.06
CA LEU A 154 -19.57 -27.49 -5.44
C LEU A 154 -18.60 -28.44 -6.20
N GLY A 155 -17.47 -27.91 -6.68
CA GLY A 155 -16.44 -28.68 -7.40
C GLY A 155 -16.58 -28.67 -8.92
N VAL A 156 -17.63 -28.11 -9.49
CA VAL A 156 -17.80 -27.92 -10.94
C VAL A 156 -17.38 -26.50 -11.32
N GLN A 157 -16.48 -26.37 -12.30
CA GLN A 157 -16.10 -25.08 -12.87
C GLN A 157 -17.12 -24.65 -13.92
N TRP A 158 -17.79 -23.52 -13.68
CA TRP A 158 -18.77 -22.96 -14.60
C TRP A 158 -18.09 -22.18 -15.73
N TYR A 159 -17.15 -21.32 -15.38
CA TYR A 159 -16.33 -20.58 -16.33
C TYR A 159 -14.96 -20.25 -15.76
N SER A 160 -14.04 -19.98 -16.68
CA SER A 160 -12.70 -19.48 -16.42
C SER A 160 -12.40 -18.44 -17.48
N VAL A 161 -12.25 -17.20 -17.05
CA VAL A 161 -11.95 -16.07 -17.93
C VAL A 161 -10.64 -15.45 -17.46
N GLU A 162 -9.76 -15.19 -18.41
CA GLU A 162 -8.57 -14.39 -18.22
C GLU A 162 -8.77 -13.07 -18.94
N VAL A 163 -8.49 -12.00 -18.22
CA VAL A 163 -8.64 -10.61 -18.66
C VAL A 163 -7.29 -9.95 -18.50
N SER A 164 -6.82 -9.28 -19.53
CA SER A 164 -5.63 -8.42 -19.45
C SER A 164 -5.92 -7.07 -20.08
N GLY A 165 -5.24 -6.05 -19.57
CA GLY A 165 -5.44 -4.70 -20.01
C GLY A 165 -4.57 -3.68 -19.28
N HIS A 166 -4.91 -2.42 -19.49
CA HIS A 166 -4.29 -1.27 -18.88
C HIS A 166 -5.29 -0.55 -17.99
N MET A 167 -4.83 0.04 -16.90
CA MET A 167 -5.65 0.85 -16.01
C MET A 167 -4.90 2.08 -15.54
N GLU A 168 -5.63 3.16 -15.28
CA GLU A 168 -5.11 4.32 -14.57
C GLU A 168 -5.77 4.39 -13.21
N ILE A 169 -4.95 4.44 -12.16
CA ILE A 169 -5.43 4.52 -10.79
C ILE A 169 -4.99 5.82 -10.13
N ARG A 170 -5.82 6.28 -9.20
CA ARG A 170 -5.57 7.44 -8.36
C ARG A 170 -5.76 7.09 -6.90
N LEU A 171 -4.73 7.31 -6.10
CA LEU A 171 -4.74 7.11 -4.66
C LEU A 171 -4.69 8.48 -3.98
N THR A 172 -5.72 8.78 -3.19
CA THR A 172 -5.75 9.94 -2.31
C THR A 172 -5.50 9.49 -0.88
N VAL A 173 -4.56 10.14 -0.20
CA VAL A 173 -4.20 9.83 1.19
C VAL A 173 -4.29 11.11 2.01
N HIS A 174 -5.07 11.04 3.09
CA HIS A 174 -5.08 12.05 4.13
C HIS A 174 -4.43 11.47 5.38
N GLY A 175 -3.45 12.18 5.93
CA GLY A 175 -2.74 11.73 7.11
C GLY A 175 -2.27 12.87 7.99
N ARG A 176 -1.74 12.48 9.14
CA ARG A 176 -1.04 13.33 10.08
C ARG A 176 0.41 12.89 10.16
N LEU A 177 1.32 13.85 10.19
CA LEU A 177 2.73 13.63 10.43
C LEU A 177 3.11 14.34 11.72
N SER A 178 3.39 13.55 12.75
CA SER A 178 3.93 14.06 14.01
C SER A 178 5.41 13.72 14.12
N SER A 179 6.18 14.58 14.77
CA SER A 179 7.58 14.31 15.09
C SER A 179 7.85 14.64 16.53
N TYR A 180 8.67 13.83 17.21
CA TYR A 180 9.01 14.05 18.60
C TYR A 180 10.41 13.52 18.91
N PRO A 181 11.15 14.20 19.81
CA PRO A 181 12.39 13.66 20.32
C PRO A 181 12.13 12.48 21.27
N ASP A 182 12.96 11.47 21.15
CA ASP A 182 13.06 10.29 21.99
C ASP A 182 14.38 10.34 22.75
N TYR A 183 14.25 10.58 24.05
CA TYR A 183 15.36 10.76 24.99
C TYR A 183 15.82 9.44 25.62
N SER A 184 15.28 8.30 25.19
CA SER A 184 15.73 6.99 25.69
C SER A 184 17.14 6.59 25.19
N VAL A 185 17.68 7.33 24.23
CA VAL A 185 18.99 7.12 23.63
C VAL A 185 19.77 8.44 23.63
N LEU A 186 21.10 8.39 23.81
CA LEU A 186 21.98 9.56 23.80
C LEU A 186 22.94 9.48 22.59
N PRO A 187 22.94 10.46 21.67
CA PRO A 187 22.06 11.65 21.60
C PRO A 187 20.60 11.29 21.26
N PRO A 188 19.62 12.16 21.60
CA PRO A 188 18.20 11.88 21.41
C PRO A 188 17.87 11.62 19.94
N ALA A 189 17.03 10.61 19.71
CA ALA A 189 16.53 10.31 18.38
C ALA A 189 15.30 11.18 18.07
N ILE A 190 15.10 11.63 16.83
CA ILE A 190 13.86 12.22 16.36
C ILE A 190 13.02 11.08 15.77
N VAL A 191 11.82 10.86 16.31
CA VAL A 191 10.89 9.85 15.81
C VAL A 191 9.85 10.55 14.94
N ILE A 192 9.69 10.07 13.71
CA ILE A 192 8.61 10.48 12.81
C ILE A 192 7.48 9.45 12.93
N ASP A 193 6.27 9.92 13.23
CA ASP A 193 5.09 9.07 13.43
C ASP A 193 3.98 9.51 12.45
N PRO A 194 4.00 8.99 11.20
CA PRO A 194 2.96 9.24 10.24
C PRO A 194 1.75 8.37 10.56
N THR A 195 0.56 8.95 10.58
CA THR A 195 -0.71 8.25 10.76
C THR A 195 -1.62 8.56 9.58
N VAL A 196 -2.15 7.55 8.92
CA VAL A 196 -3.14 7.72 7.85
C VAL A 196 -4.54 7.80 8.46
N THR A 197 -5.22 8.92 8.25
CA THR A 197 -6.59 9.16 8.72
C THR A 197 -7.61 8.58 7.74
N SER A 198 -7.38 8.79 6.44
CA SER A 198 -8.20 8.20 5.38
C SER A 198 -7.37 7.96 4.14
N ALA A 199 -7.79 6.97 3.35
CA ALA A 199 -7.20 6.70 2.05
C ALA A 199 -8.28 6.16 1.12
N SER A 200 -8.33 6.67 -0.10
CA SER A 200 -9.24 6.21 -1.15
C SER A 200 -8.47 5.93 -2.43
N LEU A 201 -8.80 4.82 -3.06
CA LEU A 201 -8.30 4.40 -4.36
C LEU A 201 -9.45 4.51 -5.35
N HIS A 202 -9.18 5.17 -6.47
CA HIS A 202 -10.09 5.36 -7.58
C HIS A 202 -9.48 4.76 -8.85
N LEU A 203 -10.34 4.21 -9.69
CA LEU A 203 -10.02 3.77 -11.04
C LEU A 203 -10.44 4.90 -11.98
N ASP A 204 -9.47 5.58 -12.56
CA ASP A 204 -9.72 6.73 -13.44
C ASP A 204 -10.03 6.26 -14.87
N ALA A 205 -9.31 5.23 -15.34
CA ALA A 205 -9.52 4.63 -16.66
C ALA A 205 -9.26 3.12 -16.62
N LEU A 206 -10.00 2.38 -17.44
CA LEU A 206 -9.82 0.94 -17.65
C LEU A 206 -9.90 0.63 -19.14
N HIS A 207 -8.85 0.03 -19.68
CA HIS A 207 -8.81 -0.46 -21.04
C HIS A 207 -8.56 -1.97 -21.02
N VAL A 208 -9.44 -2.74 -21.64
CA VAL A 208 -9.33 -4.20 -21.70
C VAL A 208 -8.84 -4.60 -23.09
N ASP A 209 -7.62 -5.14 -23.17
CA ASP A 209 -7.04 -5.56 -24.44
C ASP A 209 -7.55 -6.92 -24.88
N ARG A 210 -7.69 -7.85 -23.92
CA ARG A 210 -7.98 -9.25 -24.23
C ARG A 210 -8.81 -9.92 -23.16
N ILE A 211 -9.78 -10.68 -23.63
CA ILE A 211 -10.58 -11.61 -22.83
C ILE A 211 -10.43 -13.00 -23.45
N SER A 212 -9.91 -13.97 -22.69
CA SER A 212 -9.74 -15.33 -23.19
C SER A 212 -11.10 -16.02 -23.45
N LYS A 213 -11.21 -16.80 -24.55
CA LYS A 213 -12.34 -17.66 -24.96
C LYS A 213 -13.57 -16.98 -25.60
N VAL A 214 -13.53 -15.69 -25.91
CA VAL A 214 -14.66 -15.00 -26.53
C VAL A 214 -14.21 -14.36 -27.85
N GLY A 215 -14.77 -14.82 -28.96
CA GLY A 215 -14.55 -14.23 -30.28
C GLY A 215 -15.67 -13.26 -30.66
N GLY A 216 -15.30 -12.14 -31.27
CA GLY A 216 -16.12 -11.29 -32.15
C GLY A 216 -17.26 -10.51 -31.50
N GLU A 217 -18.34 -11.18 -31.10
CA GLU A 217 -19.64 -10.54 -30.83
C GLU A 217 -20.05 -10.49 -29.35
N VAL A 218 -19.39 -11.27 -28.47
CA VAL A 218 -19.75 -11.31 -27.02
C VAL A 218 -18.76 -10.49 -26.17
N ALA A 219 -17.77 -9.83 -26.78
CA ALA A 219 -16.73 -9.09 -26.06
C ALA A 219 -17.28 -7.87 -25.28
N GLU A 220 -18.28 -7.18 -25.83
CA GLU A 220 -18.87 -5.97 -25.24
C GLU A 220 -19.57 -6.26 -23.90
N THR A 221 -20.38 -7.33 -23.84
CA THR A 221 -21.06 -7.75 -22.60
C THR A 221 -20.09 -8.19 -21.51
N TRP A 222 -18.93 -8.74 -21.88
CA TRP A 222 -17.90 -9.09 -20.90
C TRP A 222 -17.14 -7.86 -20.40
N GLY A 223 -17.02 -6.80 -21.20
CA GLY A 223 -16.46 -5.52 -20.76
C GLY A 223 -17.21 -4.96 -19.55
N GLU A 224 -18.54 -4.87 -19.62
CA GLU A 224 -19.38 -4.41 -18.52
C GLU A 224 -19.27 -5.29 -17.26
N ILE A 225 -19.19 -6.61 -17.44
CA ILE A 225 -19.03 -7.56 -16.32
C ILE A 225 -17.65 -7.40 -15.68
N VAL A 226 -16.60 -7.20 -16.47
CA VAL A 226 -15.23 -6.97 -15.96
C VAL A 226 -15.17 -5.65 -15.22
N GLU A 227 -15.69 -4.58 -15.80
CA GLU A 227 -15.74 -3.26 -15.16
C GLU A 227 -16.48 -3.33 -13.82
N LYS A 228 -17.64 -4.00 -13.79
CA LYS A 228 -18.39 -4.23 -12.55
C LYS A 228 -17.60 -5.04 -11.52
N ILE A 229 -16.86 -6.07 -11.95
CA ILE A 229 -16.00 -6.85 -11.04
C ILE A 229 -14.82 -6.00 -10.52
N VAL A 230 -14.20 -5.18 -11.35
CA VAL A 230 -13.08 -4.33 -10.92
C VAL A 230 -13.57 -3.26 -9.94
N ASN A 231 -14.62 -2.53 -10.29
CA ASN A 231 -15.16 -1.46 -9.45
C ASN A 231 -15.79 -2.00 -8.16
N GLU A 232 -16.80 -2.87 -8.26
CA GLU A 232 -17.63 -3.27 -7.11
C GLU A 232 -16.93 -4.30 -6.21
N ILE A 233 -16.07 -5.17 -6.78
CA ILE A 233 -15.50 -6.31 -6.03
C ILE A 233 -14.04 -6.07 -5.63
N LEU A 234 -13.28 -5.25 -6.35
CA LEU A 234 -11.87 -4.99 -6.02
C LEU A 234 -11.68 -3.61 -5.38
N ILE A 235 -12.15 -2.52 -6.00
CA ILE A 235 -11.90 -1.15 -5.49
C ILE A 235 -12.57 -0.95 -4.12
N ASP A 236 -13.86 -1.25 -3.98
CA ASP A 236 -14.61 -1.03 -2.73
C ASP A 236 -14.05 -1.84 -1.56
N ASP A 237 -13.79 -3.13 -1.77
CA ASP A 237 -13.17 -4.03 -0.79
C ASP A 237 -11.75 -3.59 -0.39
N ILE A 238 -11.01 -3.00 -1.34
CA ILE A 238 -9.68 -2.43 -1.06
C ILE A 238 -9.85 -1.18 -0.21
N ASN A 239 -10.72 -0.25 -0.60
CA ASN A 239 -10.95 1.03 0.08
C ASN A 239 -11.40 0.85 1.53
N GLU A 240 -12.32 -0.08 1.79
CA GLU A 240 -12.80 -0.40 3.14
C GLU A 240 -11.63 -0.74 4.09
N LYS A 241 -10.62 -1.43 3.58
CA LYS A 241 -9.48 -1.94 4.35
C LYS A 241 -8.20 -1.16 4.12
N LEU A 242 -8.23 -0.10 3.31
CA LEU A 242 -7.03 0.55 2.79
C LEU A 242 -6.31 1.28 3.91
N HIS A 243 -7.00 2.17 4.64
CA HIS A 243 -6.41 2.92 5.77
C HIS A 243 -5.75 1.97 6.78
N ALA A 244 -6.42 0.86 7.13
CA ALA A 244 -5.97 -0.06 8.15
C ALA A 244 -4.72 -0.82 7.69
N LYS A 245 -4.67 -1.18 6.40
CA LYS A 245 -3.47 -1.79 5.79
C LYS A 245 -2.32 -0.80 5.71
N LEU A 246 -2.56 0.48 5.45
CA LEU A 246 -1.51 1.50 5.41
C LEU A 246 -0.91 1.72 6.79
N ASN A 247 -1.73 1.95 7.81
CA ASN A 247 -1.26 2.12 9.19
C ASN A 247 -0.54 0.87 9.71
N LYS A 248 -1.07 -0.33 9.48
CA LYS A 248 -0.38 -1.58 9.84
C LYS A 248 1.00 -1.71 9.18
N ALA A 249 1.13 -1.20 7.97
CA ALA A 249 2.38 -1.26 7.22
C ALA A 249 3.39 -0.22 7.73
N ILE A 250 2.91 0.96 8.12
CA ILE A 250 3.70 1.97 8.85
C ILE A 250 4.18 1.40 10.19
N ASP A 251 3.29 0.80 10.98
CA ASP A 251 3.62 0.25 12.30
C ASP A 251 4.69 -0.85 12.21
N LYS A 252 4.61 -1.71 11.18
CA LYS A 252 5.64 -2.73 10.93
C LYS A 252 7.02 -2.13 10.64
N LYS A 253 7.06 -0.87 10.21
CA LYS A 253 8.27 -0.14 9.84
C LYS A 253 8.57 1.04 10.77
N ARG A 254 7.93 1.10 11.94
CA ARG A 254 8.08 2.20 12.90
C ARG A 254 9.53 2.40 13.37
N ASP A 255 10.29 1.31 13.51
CA ASP A 255 11.70 1.39 13.91
C ASP A 255 12.58 2.08 12.86
N ASP A 256 12.21 1.97 11.58
CA ASP A 256 12.90 2.62 10.47
C ASP A 256 12.63 4.14 10.41
N LEU A 257 11.71 4.65 11.24
CA LEU A 257 11.31 6.07 11.32
C LEU A 257 11.94 6.81 12.51
N ARG A 258 12.96 6.22 13.13
CA ARG A 258 13.74 6.81 14.22
C ARG A 258 15.06 7.32 13.65
N PHE A 259 15.25 8.63 13.67
CA PHE A 259 16.44 9.32 13.18
C PHE A 259 17.30 9.75 14.35
N SER A 260 18.63 9.76 14.25
CA SER A 260 19.43 10.49 15.24
C SER A 260 19.25 12.00 15.00
N ALA A 261 19.09 12.82 16.05
CA ALA A 261 18.96 14.28 15.89
C ALA A 261 20.15 14.91 15.11
N VAL A 262 21.32 14.28 15.17
CA VAL A 262 22.54 14.70 14.46
C VAL A 262 22.43 14.48 12.95
N ASP A 263 21.78 13.40 12.51
CA ASP A 263 21.58 13.08 11.08
C ASP A 263 20.49 13.96 10.44
N TRP A 264 19.48 14.36 11.23
CA TRP A 264 18.36 15.18 10.74
C TRP A 264 18.75 16.66 10.56
N MET A 265 19.49 17.25 11.52
CA MET A 265 19.94 18.66 11.41
C MET A 265 20.95 18.87 10.28
N SER A 266 21.84 17.90 10.06
CA SER A 266 22.82 17.95 8.97
C SER A 266 22.20 17.77 7.57
N GLY A 267 21.06 17.07 7.48
CA GLY A 267 20.28 16.94 6.24
C GLY A 267 19.56 18.23 5.83
N LEU A 268 19.12 19.06 6.78
CA LEU A 268 18.39 20.31 6.49
C LEU A 268 19.30 21.42 5.95
N THR A 269 20.53 21.53 6.45
CA THR A 269 21.50 22.54 6.00
C THR A 269 22.10 22.27 4.62
N ALA A 270 22.07 21.01 4.15
CA ALA A 270 22.61 20.62 2.85
C ALA A 270 21.71 21.00 1.66
N THR A 271 20.46 21.40 1.92
CA THR A 271 19.48 21.79 0.88
C THR A 271 19.51 23.29 0.55
N GLY A 272 20.42 24.05 1.17
CA GLY A 272 20.44 25.52 1.13
C GLY A 272 21.59 26.17 0.37
N ASP A 273 22.35 25.43 -0.45
CA ASP A 273 23.43 26.03 -1.23
C ASP A 273 23.00 26.27 -2.68
N PRO A 274 22.67 27.52 -3.09
CA PRO A 274 22.52 27.84 -4.50
C PRO A 274 23.87 27.70 -5.18
N ALA A 275 23.96 26.78 -6.14
CA ALA A 275 25.08 26.70 -7.05
C ALA A 275 25.36 28.09 -7.67
N ALA A 276 26.57 28.60 -7.45
CA ALA A 276 27.11 29.76 -8.15
C ALA A 276 28.60 29.47 -8.47
N PRO A 277 29.12 30.08 -9.54
CA PRO A 277 29.84 29.41 -10.63
C PRO A 277 31.28 28.97 -10.35
#